data_AF-A0A0U3PK87-F1
#
_entry.id   AF-A0A0U3PK87-F1
#
_cell.length_a   1.000
_cell.length_b   1.000
_cell.length_c   1.000
_cell.angle_alpha   90.00
_cell.angle_beta   90.00
_cell.angle_gamma   90.00
#
_symmetry.space_group_name_H-M   'P 1'
#
loop_
_entity.id
_entity.type
_entity.pdbx_description
1 polymer ?
#
loop_
_entity_poly.entity_id
_entity_poly.type
_entity_poly.pdbx_seq_one_letter_code
_entity_poly.pdbx_strand_id
1 'polypeptide(L)'
;MNQEELRNEIISIYKSGEGIKEKMDGLKGTLSDGDIVDAVEHLYDEGILALKPGKDAFVSGSRAEDNSVVLFWPEALEYKN
;
A
#
# COMPACT_ATOMS: atom_id res chain seq x y z
N MET A 1 -6.41 15.45 4.57
CA MET A 1 -6.84 14.11 4.12
C MET A 1 -6.95 13.24 5.34
N ASN A 2 -8.12 12.65 5.59
CA ASN A 2 -8.34 11.73 6.70
C ASN A 2 -8.04 10.28 6.26
N GLN A 3 -8.03 9.34 7.22
CA GLN A 3 -7.74 7.92 6.97
C GLN A 3 -8.73 7.26 5.99
N GLU A 4 -10.00 7.69 5.98
CA GLU A 4 -11.01 7.15 5.07
C GLU A 4 -10.81 7.64 3.62
N GLU A 5 -10.48 8.92 3.44
CA GLU A 5 -10.11 9.49 2.14
C GLU A 5 -8.86 8.81 1.57
N LEU A 6 -7.85 8.55 2.42
CA LEU A 6 -6.65 7.80 2.04
C LEU A 6 -6.96 6.40 1.57
N ARG A 7 -7.76 5.65 2.31
CA ARG A 7 -8.19 4.31 1.91
C ARG A 7 -8.92 4.34 0.56
N ASN A 8 -9.86 5.26 0.39
CA ASN A 8 -10.62 5.38 -0.85
C ASN A 8 -9.72 5.72 -2.05
N GLU A 9 -8.74 6.60 -1.86
CA GLU A 9 -7.77 6.96 -2.89
C GLU A 9 -6.86 5.77 -3.25
N ILE A 10 -6.34 5.06 -2.25
CA ILE A 10 -5.55 3.84 -2.44
C ILE A 10 -6.36 2.79 -3.21
N ILE A 11 -7.60 2.53 -2.81
CA ILE A 11 -8.51 1.62 -3.52
C ILE A 11 -8.68 2.05 -4.98
N SER A 12 -8.88 3.35 -5.24
CA SER A 12 -9.02 3.90 -6.59
C SER A 12 -7.77 3.65 -7.45
N ILE A 13 -6.58 3.84 -6.86
CA ILE A 13 -5.29 3.54 -7.51
C ILE A 13 -5.21 2.06 -7.90
N TYR A 14 -5.52 1.15 -6.98
CA TYR A 14 -5.48 -0.30 -7.23
C TYR A 14 -6.56 -0.76 -8.22
N LYS A 15 -7.76 -0.15 -8.20
CA LYS A 15 -8.82 -0.40 -9.19
C LYS A 15 -8.42 0.02 -10.60
N SER A 16 -7.65 1.09 -10.72
CA SER A 16 -7.14 1.55 -12.02
C SER A 16 -6.12 0.57 -12.61
N GLY A 17 -5.38 -0.17 -11.78
CA GLY A 17 -4.38 -1.17 -12.22
C GLY A 17 -3.13 -0.62 -12.91
N GLU A 18 -3.16 0.64 -13.37
CA GLU A 18 -2.09 1.31 -14.12
C GLU A 18 -1.36 2.36 -13.28
N GLY A 19 -0.03 2.38 -13.39
CA GLY A 19 0.81 3.39 -12.75
C GLY A 19 0.72 3.37 -11.21
N ILE A 20 0.45 2.20 -10.61
CA ILE A 20 0.25 2.06 -9.15
C ILE A 20 1.41 2.68 -8.37
N LYS A 21 2.65 2.37 -8.76
CA LYS A 21 3.85 2.90 -8.12
C LYS A 21 3.91 4.43 -8.18
N GLU A 22 3.74 5.02 -9.37
CA GLU A 22 3.81 6.47 -9.57
C GLU A 22 2.70 7.20 -8.80
N LYS A 23 1.48 6.65 -8.79
CA LYS A 23 0.36 7.20 -8.02
C LYS A 23 0.60 7.10 -6.52
N MET A 24 1.16 5.99 -6.04
CA MET A 24 1.51 5.80 -4.63
C MET A 24 2.65 6.73 -4.18
N ASP A 25 3.69 6.89 -5.00
CA ASP A 25 4.77 7.87 -4.75
C ASP A 25 4.22 9.31 -4.71
N GLY A 26 3.19 9.61 -5.50
CA GLY A 26 2.47 10.89 -5.45
C GLY A 26 1.84 11.20 -4.09
N LEU A 27 1.41 10.18 -3.33
CA LEU A 27 0.81 10.36 -2.01
C LEU A 27 1.84 10.74 -0.94
N LYS A 28 3.10 10.32 -1.11
CA LYS A 28 4.21 10.56 -0.18
C LYS A 28 4.61 12.03 -0.06
N GLY A 29 4.20 12.87 -1.01
CA GLY A 29 4.41 14.32 -0.93
C GLY A 29 3.62 14.98 0.21
N THR A 30 2.54 14.34 0.67
CA THR A 30 1.60 14.86 1.67
C THR A 30 1.41 13.97 2.89
N LEU A 31 1.83 12.71 2.82
CA LEU A 31 1.63 11.68 3.85
C LEU A 31 2.94 10.94 4.13
N SER A 32 3.09 10.41 5.34
CA SER A 32 4.26 9.59 5.68
C SER A 32 4.18 8.23 4.99
N ASP A 33 5.32 7.64 4.63
CA ASP A 33 5.37 6.26 4.12
C ASP A 33 4.66 5.27 5.05
N GLY A 34 4.80 5.45 6.37
CA GLY A 34 4.12 4.63 7.37
C GLY A 34 2.59 4.68 7.30
N ASP A 35 2.01 5.86 7.08
CA ASP A 35 0.54 6.02 7.00
C ASP A 35 -0.02 5.34 5.74
N ILE A 36 0.71 5.43 4.62
CA ILE A 36 0.33 4.80 3.36
C ILE A 36 0.43 3.28 3.49
N VAL A 37 1.53 2.78 4.07
CA VAL A 37 1.76 1.34 4.24
C VAL A 37 0.73 0.74 5.18
N ASP A 38 0.45 1.39 6.32
CA ASP A 38 -0.57 0.97 7.28
C ASP A 38 -1.95 0.86 6.61
N ALA A 39 -2.35 1.88 5.82
CA ALA A 39 -3.60 1.85 5.08
C ALA A 39 -3.64 0.70 4.04
N VAL A 40 -2.53 0.42 3.35
CA VAL A 40 -2.44 -0.67 2.37
C VAL A 40 -2.47 -2.04 3.05
N GLU A 41 -1.76 -2.22 4.17
CA GLU A 41 -1.77 -3.44 4.98
C GLU A 41 -3.20 -3.73 5.49
N HIS A 42 -3.88 -2.71 5.99
CA HIS A 42 -5.27 -2.83 6.41
C HIS A 42 -6.21 -3.28 5.27
N LEU A 43 -6.06 -2.71 4.06
CA LEU A 43 -6.86 -3.11 2.90
C LEU A 43 -6.51 -4.54 2.43
N TYR A 44 -5.26 -4.97 2.60
CA TYR A 44 -4.83 -6.34 2.34
C TYR A 44 -5.42 -7.32 3.35
N ASP A 45 -5.38 -7.00 4.64
CA ASP A 45 -5.95 -7.81 5.73
C ASP A 45 -7.47 -7.93 5.63
N GLU A 46 -8.15 -6.88 5.16
CA GLU A 46 -9.59 -6.91 4.85
C GLU A 46 -9.92 -7.73 3.60
N GLY A 47 -8.91 -8.17 2.85
CA GLY A 47 -9.09 -8.94 1.61
C GLY A 47 -9.53 -8.11 0.41
N ILE A 48 -9.49 -6.78 0.51
CA ILE A 48 -9.76 -5.83 -0.59
C ILE A 48 -8.59 -5.81 -1.56
N LEU A 49 -7.37 -5.93 -1.04
CA LEU A 49 -6.15 -6.11 -1.84
C LEU A 49 -5.65 -7.54 -1.70
N ALA A 50 -5.00 -8.04 -2.74
CA ALA A 50 -4.35 -9.35 -2.73
C ALA A 50 -2.98 -9.29 -3.40
N LEU A 51 -2.10 -10.21 -3.01
CA LEU A 51 -0.82 -10.38 -3.66
C LEU A 51 -1.01 -10.99 -5.05
N LYS A 52 -0.34 -10.41 -6.04
CA LYS A 52 -0.13 -11.03 -7.34
C LYS A 52 0.68 -12.32 -7.16
N PRO A 53 0.39 -13.37 -7.93
CA PRO A 53 1.11 -14.64 -7.82
C PRO A 53 2.61 -14.44 -8.07
N GLY A 54 3.43 -14.93 -7.14
CA GLY A 54 4.90 -14.89 -7.24
C GLY A 54 5.54 -13.54 -6.91
N LYS A 55 4.82 -12.61 -6.27
CA LYS A 55 5.36 -11.34 -5.77
C LYS A 55 5.16 -11.19 -4.26
N ASP A 56 6.09 -10.50 -3.62
CA ASP A 56 5.98 -10.04 -2.23
C ASP A 56 5.75 -8.53 -2.22
N ALA A 57 4.67 -8.06 -1.59
CA ALA A 57 4.37 -6.62 -1.47
C ALA A 57 5.02 -5.98 -0.25
N PHE A 58 5.25 -6.77 0.79
CA PHE A 58 5.82 -6.34 2.06
C PHE A 58 7.02 -7.23 2.38
N VAL A 59 8.22 -6.66 2.45
CA VAL A 59 9.35 -7.38 3.07
C VAL A 59 9.44 -6.94 4.51
N SER A 60 9.00 -7.83 5.40
CA SER A 60 9.19 -7.71 6.84
C SER A 60 10.68 -7.94 7.15
N GLY A 61 11.51 -6.92 6.97
CA GLY A 61 12.74 -6.86 7.75
C GLY A 61 12.31 -6.82 9.22
N SER A 62 12.97 -7.61 10.07
CA SER A 62 12.67 -7.73 11.51
C SER A 62 12.19 -6.39 12.06
N ARG A 63 10.96 -6.35 12.59
CA ARG A 63 10.29 -5.17 13.17
C ARG A 63 11.12 -4.68 14.37
N ALA A 64 12.22 -4.01 14.07
CA ALA A 64 13.25 -3.67 15.02
C ALA A 64 13.00 -2.24 15.50
N GLU A 65 12.09 -2.10 16.48
CA GLU A 65 11.90 -0.94 17.39
C GLU A 65 11.77 0.48 16.79
N ASP A 66 11.96 0.64 15.49
CA ASP A 66 12.01 1.87 14.75
C ASP A 66 11.12 1.65 13.53
N ASN A 67 10.26 2.62 13.24
CA ASN A 67 9.11 2.52 12.34
C ASN A 67 9.52 2.43 10.84
N SER A 68 10.61 1.75 10.52
CA SER A 68 11.23 1.68 9.21
C SER A 68 10.64 0.50 8.42
N VAL A 69 9.66 0.78 7.56
CA VAL A 69 9.24 -0.13 6.50
C VAL A 69 10.46 -0.45 5.65
N VAL A 70 10.92 -1.71 5.66
CA VAL A 70 12.21 -2.04 5.04
C VAL A 70 12.12 -2.02 3.52
N LEU A 71 11.05 -2.53 2.90
CA LEU A 71 10.74 -2.35 1.46
C LEU A 71 9.24 -2.57 1.22
N PHE A 72 8.59 -1.66 0.48
CA PHE A 72 7.17 -1.75 0.08
C PHE A 72 7.05 -1.68 -1.44
N TRP A 73 6.42 -2.69 -2.05
CA TRP A 73 6.15 -2.76 -3.49
C TRP A 73 4.64 -2.74 -3.75
N PRO A 74 4.03 -1.56 -3.89
CA PRO A 74 2.58 -1.48 -4.10
C PRO A 74 2.15 -2.19 -5.39
N GLU A 75 2.98 -2.20 -6.42
CA GLU A 75 2.71 -2.89 -7.70
C GLU A 75 2.60 -4.43 -7.60
N ALA A 76 3.03 -5.02 -6.48
CA ALA A 76 2.86 -6.43 -6.17
C ALA A 76 1.44 -6.78 -5.69
N LEU A 77 0.64 -5.78 -5.31
CA LEU A 77 -0.76 -5.97 -4.95
C LEU A 77 -1.68 -5.71 -6.16
N GLU A 78 -2.87 -6.30 -6.10
CA GLU A 78 -3.98 -6.05 -7.01
C GLU A 78 -5.28 -5.88 -6.22
N TYR A 79 -6.22 -5.13 -6.80
CA TYR A 79 -7.56 -5.02 -6.25
C TYR A 79 -8.30 -6.33 -6.41
N LYS A 80 -8.75 -6.91 -5.30
CA LYS A 80 -9.56 -8.12 -5.25
C LYS A 80 -11.01 -7.71 -5.06
N ASN A 81 -11.80 -7.96 -6.09
CA ASN A 81 -13.21 -7.58 -6.19
C ASN A 81 -14.11 -8.49 -5.34
#